data_AF-A0A7S2GIG9-F1
#
_entry.id   AF-A0A7S2GIG9-F1
#
_cell.length_a   1.000
_cell.length_b   1.000
_cell.length_c   1.000
_cell.angle_alpha   90.00
_cell.angle_beta   90.00
_cell.angle_gamma   90.00
#
_symmetry.space_group_name_H-M   'P 1'
#
loop_
_entity.id
_entity.type
_entity.pdbx_description
1 polymer ?
#
loop_
_entity_poly.entity_id
_entity_poly.type
_entity_poly.pdbx_seq_one_letter_code
_entity_poly.pdbx_strand_id
1 'polypeptide(L)'
;ALLRMLDELAQGARHVNASPLSKVSIPRPHRASVGIPTSAVYYAFIYPMADLTAHLSAVCEWPGLDVGLRHLLTLGGYLYVNSKGELLRVNALVADVEQTSIVFVFHGPHRASNEAAECLRRTGRLMPITMELMLAAGCCSFGWVGHGEKPGGIDLSSSGGEAYPSGAFLYALDGGDYIFYSLYGGPRGTFENEVGSLTPSTIEDRR
;
A
#
# COMPACT_ATOMS: atom_id res chain seq x y z
N ALA A 1 -8.33 -22.03 3.57
CA ALA A 1 -8.90 -21.31 2.43
C ALA A 1 -7.85 -20.42 1.77
N LEU A 2 -7.37 -19.35 2.43
CA LEU A 2 -6.35 -18.45 1.88
C LEU A 2 -5.07 -19.15 1.40
N LEU A 3 -4.41 -19.96 2.24
CA LEU A 3 -3.19 -20.69 1.83
C LEU A 3 -3.43 -21.62 0.63
N ARG A 4 -4.59 -22.27 0.59
CA ARG A 4 -4.99 -23.13 -0.53
C ARG A 4 -5.23 -22.33 -1.82
N MET A 5 -5.84 -21.14 -1.71
CA MET A 5 -6.02 -20.25 -2.86
C MET A 5 -4.68 -19.66 -3.32
N LEU A 6 -3.78 -19.29 -2.40
CA LEU A 6 -2.42 -18.84 -2.74
C LEU A 6 -1.66 -19.98 -3.42
N ASP A 7 -1.83 -21.23 -2.98
CA ASP A 7 -1.28 -22.42 -3.64
C ASP A 7 -1.92 -22.65 -5.02
N GLU A 8 -3.24 -22.49 -5.16
CA GLU A 8 -3.95 -22.64 -6.45
C GLU A 8 -3.55 -21.53 -7.44
N LEU A 9 -3.37 -20.29 -6.97
CA LEU A 9 -2.83 -19.18 -7.76
C LEU A 9 -1.37 -19.45 -8.15
N ALA A 10 -0.56 -19.96 -7.22
CA ALA A 10 0.83 -20.34 -7.49
C ALA A 10 0.93 -21.50 -8.49
N GLN A 11 0.03 -22.49 -8.40
CA GLN A 11 -0.07 -23.61 -9.34
C GLN A 11 -0.55 -23.16 -10.73
N GLY A 12 -1.38 -22.11 -10.80
CA GLY A 12 -1.80 -21.45 -12.04
C GLY A 12 -0.76 -20.47 -12.63
N ALA A 13 0.48 -20.46 -12.13
CA ALA A 13 1.55 -19.54 -12.50
C ALA A 13 1.25 -18.05 -12.27
N ARG A 14 0.30 -17.72 -11.39
CA ARG A 14 0.03 -16.33 -10.98
C ARG A 14 0.77 -16.03 -9.68
N HIS A 15 1.84 -15.27 -9.80
CA HIS A 15 2.64 -14.86 -8.65
C HIS A 15 1.93 -13.75 -7.86
N VAL A 16 1.79 -13.96 -6.55
CA VAL A 16 1.40 -12.91 -5.62
C VAL A 16 2.61 -12.02 -5.43
N ASN A 17 2.53 -10.80 -5.94
CA ASN A 17 3.61 -9.84 -5.78
C ASN A 17 3.53 -9.20 -4.40
N ALA A 18 4.66 -9.17 -3.69
CA ALA A 18 4.77 -8.55 -2.39
C ALA A 18 6.03 -7.68 -2.32
N SER A 19 5.98 -6.63 -1.53
CA SER A 19 7.16 -5.84 -1.20
C SER A 19 8.18 -6.68 -0.43
N PRO A 20 9.45 -6.27 -0.35
CA PRO A 20 10.40 -6.86 0.58
C PRO A 20 9.87 -6.84 2.03
N LEU A 21 10.26 -7.84 2.81
CA LEU A 21 9.95 -7.90 4.23
C LEU A 21 10.60 -6.72 4.96
N SER A 22 9.79 -5.98 5.70
CA SER A 22 10.19 -4.85 6.54
C SER A 22 9.89 -5.16 8.00
N LYS A 23 10.71 -4.64 8.91
CA LYS A 23 10.48 -4.82 10.35
C LYS A 23 9.23 -4.04 10.77
N VAL A 24 8.36 -4.66 11.56
CA VAL A 24 7.20 -3.96 12.14
C VAL A 24 7.70 -2.84 13.05
N SER A 25 7.47 -1.59 12.65
CA SER A 25 7.87 -0.37 13.37
C SER A 25 6.99 -0.10 14.60
N ILE A 26 5.74 -0.55 14.58
CA ILE A 26 4.79 -0.34 15.67
C ILE A 26 5.23 -1.12 16.92
N PRO A 27 5.38 -0.46 18.10
CA PRO A 27 5.78 -1.12 19.33
C PRO A 27 4.77 -2.20 19.76
N ARG A 28 5.27 -3.30 20.34
CA ARG A 28 4.45 -4.47 20.72
C ARG A 28 3.17 -4.14 21.49
N PRO A 29 3.15 -3.24 22.49
CA PRO A 29 1.94 -2.91 23.24
C PRO A 29 0.81 -2.34 22.39
N HIS A 30 1.12 -1.69 21.26
CA HIS A 30 0.15 -1.01 20.41
C HIS A 30 -0.29 -1.83 19.19
N ARG A 31 0.28 -3.03 18.98
CA ARG A 31 0.01 -3.82 17.76
C ARG A 31 -1.42 -4.35 17.70
N ALA A 32 -1.92 -4.86 18.83
CA ALA A 32 -3.26 -5.45 18.88
C ALA A 32 -4.35 -4.43 18.54
N SER A 33 -4.21 -3.18 18.99
CA SER A 33 -5.16 -2.10 18.70
C SER A 33 -5.17 -1.67 17.23
N VAL A 34 -4.11 -1.99 16.48
CA VAL A 34 -4.05 -1.78 15.03
C VAL A 34 -4.10 -3.10 14.24
N GLY A 35 -4.66 -4.16 14.84
CA GLY A 35 -4.91 -5.41 14.12
C GLY A 35 -3.65 -6.17 13.70
N ILE A 36 -2.49 -5.84 14.28
CA ILE A 36 -1.20 -6.51 14.05
C ILE A 36 -1.00 -7.56 15.14
N PRO A 37 -0.62 -8.82 14.80
CA PRO A 37 -0.27 -9.81 15.80
C PRO A 37 0.90 -9.34 16.67
N THR A 38 0.80 -9.50 18.00
CA THR A 38 1.86 -9.07 18.93
C THR A 38 3.20 -9.77 18.65
N SER A 39 3.14 -11.02 18.17
CA SER A 39 4.28 -11.84 17.76
C SER A 39 4.85 -11.53 16.37
N ALA A 40 4.21 -10.65 15.57
CA ALA A 40 4.72 -10.29 14.25
C ALA A 40 6.07 -9.59 14.34
N VAL A 41 7.05 -10.03 13.56
CA VAL A 41 8.38 -9.40 13.52
C VAL A 41 8.56 -8.61 12.24
N TYR A 42 8.07 -9.16 11.12
CA TYR A 42 8.15 -8.54 9.82
C TYR A 42 6.76 -8.42 9.19
N TYR A 43 6.66 -7.52 8.22
CA TYR A 43 5.50 -7.36 7.36
C TYR A 43 5.94 -7.15 5.90
N ALA A 44 5.04 -7.41 4.96
CA ALA A 44 5.18 -6.98 3.58
C ALA A 44 3.83 -6.49 3.06
N PHE A 45 3.87 -5.55 2.13
CA PHE A 45 2.70 -5.14 1.37
C PHE A 45 2.46 -6.14 0.24
N ILE A 46 1.25 -6.70 0.15
CA ILE A 46 0.78 -7.51 -0.96
C ILE A 46 0.17 -6.57 -1.99
N TYR A 47 0.69 -6.59 -3.20
CA TYR A 47 0.14 -5.81 -4.30
C TYR A 47 -1.16 -6.44 -4.81
N PRO A 48 -2.12 -5.60 -5.27
CA PRO A 48 -3.30 -6.10 -5.95
C PRO A 48 -2.92 -6.89 -7.19
N MET A 49 -3.74 -7.88 -7.53
CA MET A 49 -3.53 -8.70 -8.72
C MET A 49 -4.07 -7.96 -9.94
N ALA A 50 -3.15 -7.43 -10.76
CA ALA A 50 -3.48 -6.62 -11.93
C ALA A 50 -4.57 -7.25 -12.83
N ASP A 51 -4.43 -8.55 -13.13
CA ASP A 51 -5.37 -9.29 -13.97
C ASP A 51 -6.77 -9.40 -13.35
N LEU A 52 -6.87 -9.42 -12.02
CA LEU A 52 -8.15 -9.52 -11.31
C LEU A 52 -8.81 -8.16 -11.12
N THR A 53 -8.00 -7.12 -10.91
CA THR A 53 -8.49 -5.73 -10.85
C THR A 53 -9.07 -5.22 -12.17
N ALA A 54 -8.66 -5.77 -13.32
CA ALA A 54 -9.32 -5.46 -14.59
C ALA A 54 -10.73 -6.10 -14.70
N HIS A 55 -11.06 -7.01 -13.79
CA HIS A 55 -12.30 -7.80 -13.78
C HIS A 55 -13.00 -7.73 -12.42
N LEU A 56 -13.07 -6.54 -11.80
CA LEU A 56 -13.65 -6.34 -10.47
C LEU A 56 -15.05 -6.93 -10.33
N SER A 57 -15.91 -6.79 -11.36
CA SER A 57 -17.25 -7.38 -11.36
C SER A 57 -17.21 -8.90 -11.21
N ALA A 58 -16.34 -9.59 -11.97
CA ALA A 58 -16.18 -11.03 -11.89
C ALA A 58 -15.61 -11.49 -10.53
N VAL A 59 -14.71 -10.70 -9.93
CA VAL A 59 -14.16 -10.99 -8.59
C VAL A 59 -15.24 -10.83 -7.52
N CYS A 60 -16.10 -9.82 -7.64
CA CYS A 60 -17.21 -9.57 -6.72
C CYS A 60 -18.26 -10.68 -6.74
N GLU A 61 -18.46 -11.32 -7.89
CA GLU A 61 -19.43 -12.38 -8.12
C GLU A 61 -18.88 -13.79 -7.83
N TRP A 62 -17.58 -13.93 -7.53
CA TRP A 62 -16.96 -15.25 -7.32
C TRP A 62 -17.58 -15.98 -6.12
N PRO A 63 -18.27 -17.12 -6.33
CA PRO A 63 -18.92 -17.85 -5.25
C PRO A 63 -17.92 -18.31 -4.17
N GLY A 64 -18.25 -18.04 -2.91
CA GLY A 64 -17.46 -18.49 -1.75
C GLY A 64 -16.24 -17.62 -1.41
N LEU A 65 -15.99 -16.53 -2.16
CA LEU A 65 -14.91 -15.61 -1.85
C LEU A 65 -15.32 -14.61 -0.76
N ASP A 66 -14.68 -14.69 0.40
CA ASP A 66 -14.98 -13.78 1.50
C ASP A 66 -14.61 -12.33 1.14
N VAL A 67 -15.25 -11.37 1.82
CA VAL A 67 -15.09 -9.94 1.54
C VAL A 67 -13.64 -9.48 1.75
N GLY A 68 -12.96 -9.99 2.78
CA GLY A 68 -11.57 -9.60 3.05
C GLY A 68 -10.62 -10.06 1.95
N LEU A 69 -10.83 -11.27 1.44
CA LEU A 69 -10.03 -11.82 0.36
C LEU A 69 -10.27 -11.09 -0.97
N ARG A 70 -11.51 -10.72 -1.27
CA ARG A 70 -11.82 -9.84 -2.41
C ARG A 70 -11.02 -8.55 -2.34
N HIS A 71 -11.07 -7.86 -1.22
CA HIS A 71 -10.33 -6.63 -0.99
C HIS A 71 -8.81 -6.82 -1.09
N LEU A 72 -8.27 -7.93 -0.56
CA LEU A 72 -6.84 -8.22 -0.68
C LEU A 72 -6.41 -8.34 -2.14
N LEU A 73 -7.21 -9.01 -2.97
CA LEU A 73 -6.91 -9.23 -4.38
C LEU A 73 -7.05 -7.95 -5.22
N THR A 74 -7.94 -7.04 -4.83
CA THR A 74 -8.28 -5.85 -5.63
C THR A 74 -7.57 -4.58 -5.17
N LEU A 75 -7.32 -4.43 -3.87
CA LEU A 75 -6.68 -3.24 -3.29
C LEU A 75 -5.30 -3.55 -2.69
N GLY A 76 -4.97 -4.82 -2.49
CA GLY A 76 -3.78 -5.23 -1.77
C GLY A 76 -3.99 -5.25 -0.25
N GLY A 77 -2.90 -5.39 0.49
CA GLY A 77 -2.95 -5.52 1.93
C GLY A 77 -1.60 -5.75 2.58
N TYR A 78 -1.60 -6.05 3.87
CA TYR A 78 -0.39 -6.32 4.64
C TYR A 78 -0.39 -7.76 5.12
N LEU A 79 0.69 -8.49 4.83
CA LEU A 79 0.97 -9.77 5.48
C LEU A 79 1.91 -9.55 6.66
N TYR A 80 1.74 -10.35 7.70
CA TYR A 80 2.56 -10.31 8.91
C TYR A 80 3.13 -11.69 9.18
N VAL A 81 4.43 -11.76 9.43
CA VAL A 81 5.15 -13.00 9.74
C VAL A 81 5.92 -12.90 11.04
N ASN A 82 6.14 -14.03 11.70
CA ASN A 82 7.00 -14.09 12.89
C ASN A 82 8.50 -14.16 12.52
N SER A 83 9.37 -14.31 13.53
CA SER A 83 10.83 -14.42 13.31
C SER A 83 11.27 -15.68 12.56
N LYS A 84 10.40 -16.70 12.46
CA LYS A 84 10.65 -17.93 11.69
C LYS A 84 10.16 -17.82 10.25
N GLY A 85 9.57 -16.69 9.86
CA GLY A 85 8.95 -16.50 8.54
C GLY A 85 7.56 -17.14 8.41
N GLU A 86 6.96 -17.60 9.50
CA GLU A 86 5.63 -18.21 9.48
C GLU A 86 4.56 -17.11 9.36
N LEU A 87 3.59 -17.30 8.46
CA LEU A 87 2.45 -16.39 8.27
C LEU A 87 1.56 -16.38 9.51
N LEU A 88 1.37 -15.19 10.08
CA LEU A 88 0.51 -14.98 11.24
C LEU A 88 -0.85 -14.39 10.87
N ARG A 89 -0.85 -13.43 9.93
CA ARG A 89 -2.06 -12.68 9.56
C ARG A 89 -1.89 -12.01 8.20
N VAL A 90 -3.01 -11.83 7.51
CA VAL A 90 -3.15 -10.92 6.38
C VAL A 90 -4.28 -9.94 6.66
N ASN A 91 -4.02 -8.65 6.48
CA ASN A 91 -5.00 -7.57 6.59
C ASN A 91 -5.19 -6.94 5.21
N ALA A 92 -6.38 -7.08 4.64
CA ALA A 92 -6.71 -6.41 3.38
C ALA A 92 -6.91 -4.90 3.60
N LEU A 93 -6.54 -4.09 2.60
CA LEU A 93 -7.00 -2.71 2.52
C LEU A 93 -8.47 -2.70 2.12
N VAL A 94 -9.29 -1.84 2.73
CA VAL A 94 -10.68 -1.63 2.33
C VAL A 94 -10.91 -0.12 2.15
N ALA A 95 -11.75 0.24 1.18
CA ALA A 95 -12.09 1.64 0.91
C ALA A 95 -13.18 2.18 1.84
N ASP A 96 -13.95 1.29 2.47
CA ASP A 96 -15.05 1.66 3.36
C ASP A 96 -14.54 1.92 4.79
N VAL A 97 -14.49 3.20 5.16
CA VAL A 97 -14.06 3.67 6.48
C VAL A 97 -15.05 3.23 7.57
N GLU A 98 -16.33 3.02 7.26
CA GLU A 98 -17.34 2.70 8.25
C GLU A 98 -17.14 1.31 8.87
N GLN A 99 -16.52 0.40 8.11
CA GLN A 99 -16.29 -0.99 8.50
C GLN A 99 -14.91 -1.25 9.13
N THR A 100 -14.12 -0.21 9.36
CA THR A 100 -12.75 -0.36 9.90
C THR A 100 -12.54 0.32 11.24
N SER A 101 -11.76 -0.34 12.10
CA SER A 101 -11.27 0.23 13.35
C SER A 101 -9.99 1.06 13.18
N ILE A 102 -9.34 0.95 12.02
CA ILE A 102 -8.05 1.56 11.72
C ILE A 102 -8.16 2.25 10.36
N VAL A 103 -7.79 3.52 10.33
CA VAL A 103 -7.82 4.33 9.12
C VAL A 103 -6.41 4.69 8.74
N PHE A 104 -6.12 4.62 7.44
CA PHE A 104 -4.91 5.17 6.86
C PHE A 104 -5.20 6.54 6.28
N VAL A 105 -4.38 7.51 6.65
CA VAL A 105 -4.35 8.85 6.06
C VAL A 105 -3.15 8.93 5.14
N PHE A 106 -3.40 9.38 3.92
CA PHE A 106 -2.38 9.61 2.91
C PHE A 106 -2.04 11.10 2.91
N HIS A 107 -0.80 11.44 3.21
CA HIS A 107 -0.32 12.83 3.22
C HIS A 107 0.55 13.10 1.99
N GLY A 108 0.22 14.14 1.21
CA GLY A 108 0.85 14.47 -0.06
C GLY A 108 -0.12 15.13 -1.05
N PRO A 109 0.20 15.14 -2.35
CA PRO A 109 1.37 14.51 -2.97
C PRO A 109 2.67 15.25 -2.65
N HIS A 110 3.74 14.50 -2.40
CA HIS A 110 5.11 15.01 -2.29
C HIS A 110 5.90 14.64 -3.54
N ARG A 111 6.87 15.46 -3.92
CA ARG A 111 7.76 15.15 -5.04
C ARG A 111 8.80 14.11 -4.64
N ALA A 112 8.84 12.99 -5.34
CA ALA A 112 9.81 11.94 -5.09
C ALA A 112 11.17 12.23 -5.76
N SER A 113 12.25 11.68 -5.22
CA SER A 113 13.54 11.60 -5.93
C SER A 113 13.41 10.65 -7.12
N ASN A 114 13.80 11.14 -8.30
CA ASN A 114 13.83 10.33 -9.52
C ASN A 114 14.79 9.14 -9.36
N GLU A 115 15.93 9.33 -8.70
CA GLU A 115 16.92 8.28 -8.51
C GLU A 115 16.41 7.17 -7.58
N ALA A 116 15.69 7.53 -6.51
CA ALA A 116 15.04 6.56 -5.62
C ALA A 116 13.94 5.79 -6.37
N ALA A 117 13.10 6.50 -7.13
CA ALA A 117 12.04 5.89 -7.94
C ALA A 117 12.58 4.93 -9.01
N GLU A 118 13.65 5.33 -9.71
CA GLU A 118 14.34 4.50 -10.69
C GLU A 118 14.98 3.26 -10.05
N CYS A 119 15.41 3.34 -8.79
CA CYS A 119 15.84 2.17 -8.05
C CYS A 119 14.69 1.18 -7.84
N LEU A 120 13.51 1.66 -7.40
CA LEU A 120 12.33 0.81 -7.27
C LEU A 120 11.95 0.17 -8.60
N ARG A 121 11.94 0.95 -9.69
CA ARG A 121 11.65 0.47 -11.04
C ARG A 121 12.60 -0.64 -11.48
N ARG A 122 13.92 -0.42 -11.37
CA ARG A 122 14.95 -1.41 -11.73
C ARG A 122 14.87 -2.70 -10.91
N THR A 123 14.42 -2.61 -9.66
CA THR A 123 14.20 -3.77 -8.78
C THR A 123 12.84 -4.44 -8.97
N GLY A 124 12.05 -4.02 -9.97
CA GLY A 124 10.73 -4.61 -10.25
C GLY A 124 9.67 -4.31 -9.20
N ARG A 125 9.84 -3.23 -8.41
CA ARG A 125 8.93 -2.88 -7.30
C ARG A 125 7.87 -1.85 -7.66
N LEU A 126 7.92 -1.30 -8.87
CA LEU A 126 6.82 -0.50 -9.43
C LEU A 126 5.90 -1.43 -10.22
N MET A 127 4.71 -1.63 -9.68
CA MET A 127 3.67 -2.45 -10.25
C MET A 127 2.73 -1.59 -11.09
N PRO A 128 2.21 -2.09 -12.22
CA PRO A 128 1.25 -1.34 -13.03
C PRO A 128 0.00 -1.02 -12.20
N ILE A 129 -0.51 0.20 -12.38
CA ILE A 129 -1.79 0.59 -11.80
C ILE A 129 -2.91 0.03 -12.66
N THR A 130 -3.94 -0.47 -12.01
CA THR A 130 -5.13 -1.01 -12.67
C THR A 130 -6.41 -0.28 -12.27
N MET A 131 -6.35 0.61 -11.28
CA MET A 131 -7.48 1.42 -10.87
C MET A 131 -7.71 2.56 -11.89
N GLU A 132 -8.86 2.55 -12.56
CA GLU A 132 -9.19 3.54 -13.61
C GLU A 132 -9.08 4.99 -13.14
N LEU A 133 -9.50 5.29 -11.91
CA LEU A 133 -9.41 6.64 -11.36
C LEU A 133 -7.96 7.14 -11.28
N MET A 134 -7.02 6.26 -10.91
CA MET A 134 -5.60 6.59 -10.81
C MET A 134 -4.95 6.70 -12.19
N LEU A 135 -5.34 5.83 -13.13
CA LEU A 135 -4.94 5.94 -14.54
C LEU A 135 -5.42 7.26 -15.15
N ALA A 136 -6.67 7.66 -14.90
CA ALA A 136 -7.24 8.92 -15.36
C ALA A 136 -6.54 10.15 -14.72
N ALA A 137 -6.00 10.00 -13.51
CA ALA A 137 -5.14 10.99 -12.86
C ALA A 137 -3.69 11.00 -13.39
N GLY A 138 -3.38 10.22 -14.43
CA GLY A 138 -2.06 10.16 -15.06
C GLY A 138 -1.06 9.26 -14.33
N CYS A 139 -1.46 8.47 -13.34
CA CYS A 139 -0.56 7.53 -12.69
C CYS A 139 -0.47 6.23 -13.50
N CYS A 140 0.74 5.73 -13.77
CA CYS A 140 0.94 4.52 -14.60
C CYS A 140 1.44 3.31 -13.80
N SER A 141 2.22 3.52 -12.74
CA SER A 141 2.69 2.46 -11.85
C SER A 141 2.85 2.97 -10.43
N PHE A 142 2.87 2.05 -9.46
CA PHE A 142 3.04 2.39 -8.06
C PHE A 142 3.87 1.35 -7.31
N GLY A 143 4.52 1.78 -6.23
CA GLY A 143 5.37 0.93 -5.40
C GLY A 143 5.22 1.26 -3.92
N TRP A 144 5.33 0.23 -3.07
CA TRP A 144 5.45 0.41 -1.63
C TRP A 144 6.89 0.69 -1.23
N VAL A 145 7.08 1.74 -0.42
CA VAL A 145 8.34 2.08 0.25
C VAL A 145 8.14 1.91 1.75
N GLY A 146 8.92 1.03 2.37
CA GLY A 146 8.82 0.73 3.78
C GLY A 146 9.20 1.91 4.68
N HIS A 147 8.84 1.80 5.96
CA HIS A 147 9.27 2.76 7.00
C HIS A 147 10.79 2.99 6.97
N GLY A 148 11.21 4.24 6.74
CA GLY A 148 12.61 4.65 6.73
C GLY A 148 13.45 4.00 5.62
N GLU A 149 12.81 3.32 4.66
CA GLU A 149 13.49 2.68 3.55
C GLU A 149 14.04 3.75 2.58
N LYS A 150 15.32 3.62 2.21
CA LYS A 150 15.97 4.46 1.21
C LYS A 150 16.31 3.64 -0.03
N PRO A 151 15.46 3.60 -1.08
CA PRO A 151 15.74 2.85 -2.29
C PRO A 151 17.09 3.27 -2.91
N GLY A 152 18.02 2.32 -3.04
CA GLY A 152 19.37 2.61 -3.53
C GLY A 152 20.22 3.47 -2.58
N GLY A 153 19.83 3.59 -1.30
CA GLY A 153 20.46 4.47 -0.33
C GLY A 153 20.03 5.95 -0.44
N ILE A 154 19.04 6.24 -1.29
CA ILE A 154 18.60 7.60 -1.60
C ILE A 154 17.30 7.89 -0.85
N ASP A 155 17.18 9.10 -0.29
CA ASP A 155 15.94 9.53 0.34
C ASP A 155 14.81 9.60 -0.67
N LEU A 156 13.63 9.13 -0.26
CA LEU A 156 12.45 9.10 -1.12
C LEU A 156 12.03 10.50 -1.56
N SER A 157 12.17 11.49 -0.68
CA SER A 157 11.84 12.88 -0.99
C SER A 157 12.96 13.59 -1.73
N SER A 158 12.57 14.35 -2.76
CA SER A 158 13.49 15.21 -3.53
C SER A 158 13.98 16.44 -2.75
N SER A 159 13.19 16.96 -1.80
CA SER A 159 13.53 18.11 -0.94
C SER A 159 14.29 17.72 0.32
N GLY A 160 14.19 16.45 0.71
CA GLY A 160 14.72 15.95 1.98
C GLY A 160 13.89 16.43 3.20
N GLY A 161 13.83 15.59 4.23
CA GLY A 161 13.17 15.92 5.50
C GLY A 161 11.72 15.46 5.64
N GLU A 162 11.07 15.04 4.56
CA GLU A 162 9.73 14.45 4.61
C GLU A 162 9.80 13.03 5.18
N ALA A 163 9.24 12.87 6.38
CA ALA A 163 9.12 11.57 7.02
C ALA A 163 7.93 10.77 6.47
N TYR A 164 8.10 9.47 6.36
CA TYR A 164 7.06 8.49 6.06
C TYR A 164 7.08 7.42 7.16
N PRO A 165 6.60 7.75 8.37
CA PRO A 165 6.79 6.92 9.56
C PRO A 165 6.05 5.58 9.49
N SER A 166 5.05 5.44 8.62
CA SER A 166 4.39 4.15 8.37
C SER A 166 4.73 3.55 7.01
N GLY A 167 5.66 4.15 6.27
CA GLY A 167 5.92 3.86 4.85
C GLY A 167 5.18 4.81 3.92
N ALA A 168 5.34 4.62 2.62
CA ALA A 168 4.79 5.48 1.58
C ALA A 168 4.42 4.70 0.32
N PHE A 169 3.43 5.20 -0.41
CA PHE A 169 3.16 4.77 -1.78
C PHE A 169 3.77 5.76 -2.74
N LEU A 170 4.71 5.29 -3.56
CA LEU A 170 5.28 6.05 -4.67
C LEU A 170 4.49 5.74 -5.93
N TYR A 171 4.20 6.77 -6.73
CA TYR A 171 3.50 6.70 -8.00
C TYR A 171 4.38 7.29 -9.11
N ALA A 172 4.46 6.58 -10.22
CA ALA A 172 5.02 7.10 -11.46
C ALA A 172 3.90 7.73 -12.29
N LEU A 173 4.16 8.91 -12.84
CA LEU A 173 3.23 9.65 -13.69
C LEU A 173 3.56 9.48 -15.17
N ASP A 174 2.53 9.56 -16.01
CA ASP A 174 2.67 9.68 -17.45
C ASP A 174 3.30 11.05 -17.76
N GLY A 175 4.56 11.04 -18.18
CA GLY A 175 5.42 12.24 -18.23
C GLY A 175 6.78 12.05 -17.57
N GLY A 176 6.97 10.98 -16.80
CA GLY A 176 8.26 10.58 -16.22
C GLY A 176 8.58 11.19 -14.86
N ASP A 177 7.64 11.95 -14.29
CA ASP A 177 7.73 12.43 -12.91
C ASP A 177 7.27 11.36 -11.90
N TYR A 178 7.72 11.52 -10.66
CA TYR A 178 7.37 10.64 -9.54
C TYR A 178 6.85 11.44 -8.35
N ILE A 179 5.74 10.99 -7.78
CA ILE A 179 5.16 11.53 -6.55
C ILE A 179 5.04 10.44 -5.49
N PHE A 180 4.95 10.81 -4.22
CA PHE A 180 4.61 9.86 -3.18
C PHE A 180 3.63 10.43 -2.17
N TYR A 181 2.89 9.52 -1.53
CA TYR A 181 2.03 9.82 -0.39
C TYR A 181 2.55 9.08 0.83
N SER A 182 2.87 9.82 1.88
CA SER A 182 3.26 9.27 3.17
C SER A 182 2.05 8.67 3.87
N LEU A 183 2.22 7.48 4.44
CA LEU A 183 1.16 6.80 5.17
C LEU A 183 1.23 7.11 6.67
N TYR A 184 0.09 7.51 7.22
CA TYR A 184 -0.13 7.65 8.65
C TYR A 184 -1.29 6.74 9.05
N GLY A 185 -1.02 5.78 9.92
CA GLY A 185 -2.03 4.82 10.39
C GLY A 185 -2.39 5.06 11.85
N GLY A 186 -3.68 4.94 12.18
CA GLY A 186 -4.15 5.10 13.55
C GLY A 186 -5.61 4.67 13.75
N PRO A 187 -6.04 4.55 15.01
CA PRO A 187 -7.45 4.29 15.34
C PRO A 187 -8.38 5.31 14.69
N ARG A 188 -9.59 4.88 14.32
CA ARG A 188 -10.62 5.81 13.85
C ARG A 188 -10.85 6.93 14.89
N GLY A 189 -10.90 8.18 14.42
CA GLY A 189 -11.05 9.38 15.27
C GLY A 189 -9.75 10.08 15.66
N THR A 190 -8.56 9.46 15.50
CA THR A 190 -7.29 10.15 15.82
C THR A 190 -6.94 11.25 14.83
N PHE A 191 -7.47 11.20 13.60
CA PHE A 191 -7.13 12.12 12.52
C PHE A 191 -8.24 13.15 12.19
N GLU A 192 -9.37 13.13 12.91
CA GLU A 192 -10.48 14.09 12.68
C GLU A 192 -10.05 15.54 12.98
N ASN A 193 -9.03 15.75 13.80
CA ASN A 193 -8.48 17.07 14.11
C ASN A 193 -7.36 17.54 13.15
N GLU A 194 -6.77 16.64 12.35
CA GLU A 194 -5.68 17.01 11.41
C GLU A 194 -6.18 17.31 10.00
N VAL A 195 -7.31 16.71 9.59
CA VAL A 195 -7.91 16.94 8.26
C VAL A 195 -8.67 18.27 8.20
N GLY A 196 -9.05 18.86 9.33
CA GLY A 196 -9.77 20.15 9.42
C GLY A 196 -8.96 21.38 8.99
N SER A 197 -7.63 21.26 8.81
CA SER A 197 -6.75 22.38 8.40
C SER A 197 -6.25 22.29 6.95
N LEU A 198 -6.65 21.27 6.20
CA LEU A 198 -6.27 21.10 4.78
C LEU A 198 -7.51 21.22 3.90
N THR A 199 -8.08 22.42 3.83
CA THR A 199 -8.99 22.77 2.74
C THR A 199 -8.19 22.89 1.43
N PRO A 200 -8.74 22.47 0.28
CA PRO A 200 -8.08 22.64 -1.00
C PRO A 200 -8.08 24.13 -1.36
N SER A 201 -6.98 24.83 -1.12
CA SER A 201 -6.75 26.11 -1.79
C SER A 201 -6.24 25.84 -3.20
N THR A 202 -7.13 26.11 -4.17
CA THR A 202 -6.85 26.54 -5.54
C THR A 202 -6.06 25.58 -6.46
N ILE A 203 -6.79 24.67 -7.10
CA ILE A 203 -6.53 24.27 -8.50
C ILE A 203 -7.46 25.12 -9.37
N GLU A 204 -7.18 26.41 -9.47
CA GLU A 204 -7.68 27.29 -10.53
C GLU A 204 -6.56 28.31 -10.79
N ASP A 205 -5.65 27.94 -11.69
CA ASP A 205 -5.00 28.85 -12.66
C ASP A 205 -3.82 28.14 -13.31
N ARG A 206 -4.09 27.56 -14.48
CA ARG A 206 -3.17 27.37 -15.62
C ARG A 206 -3.96 26.68 -16.74
N ARG A 207 -4.79 27.48 -17.42
CA ARG A 207 -5.08 27.29 -18.84
C ARG A 207 -4.16 28.21 -19.64
#